data_AF-A0A1B7MD16-F1
#
_entry.id   AF-A0A1B7MD16-F1
#
_cell.length_a   1.000
_cell.length_b   1.000
_cell.length_c   1.000
_cell.angle_alpha   90.00
_cell.angle_beta   90.00
_cell.angle_gamma   90.00
#
_symmetry.space_group_name_H-M   'P 1'
#
loop_
_entity.id
_entity.type
_entity.pdbx_description
1 polymer ?
#
loop_
_entity_poly.entity_id
_entity_poly.type
_entity_poly.pdbx_seq_one_letter_code
_entity_poly.pdbx_strand_id
1 'polypeptide(L)'
;MRLLPGYWTCLLLLVHAAENVVGMDYISCLNNIKTNANASQDLTGLLDSYGYPVSNAADATAISYSLCLSACGTGQEPFQWPIFSQDFSSWLLPNLALISQLPFGAQYRFDNFMSAALT
;
A
#
# COMPACT_ATOMS: atom_id res chain seq x y z
N MET A 1 30.74 -23.99 -27.48
CA MET A 1 29.95 -23.52 -26.32
C MET A 1 29.94 -22.00 -26.37
N ARG A 2 28.77 -21.40 -26.62
CA ARG A 2 28.64 -19.96 -26.87
C ARG A 2 28.80 -19.19 -25.56
N LEU A 3 29.85 -18.38 -25.48
CA LEU A 3 30.10 -17.41 -24.42
C LEU A 3 28.99 -16.36 -24.44
N LEU A 4 28.16 -16.32 -23.41
CA LEU A 4 27.20 -15.24 -23.20
C LEU A 4 27.99 -13.93 -22.90
N PRO A 5 27.61 -12.80 -23.52
CA PRO A 5 28.34 -11.55 -23.39
C PRO A 5 28.21 -10.99 -21.96
N GLY A 6 29.32 -10.53 -21.37
CA GLY A 6 29.42 -10.06 -19.98
C GLY A 6 28.46 -8.94 -19.56
N TYR A 7 27.79 -8.31 -20.52
CA TYR A 7 26.65 -7.40 -20.31
C TYR A 7 25.48 -8.08 -19.59
N TRP A 8 25.21 -9.35 -19.88
CA TRP A 8 24.09 -10.10 -19.31
C TRP A 8 24.31 -10.47 -17.83
N THR A 9 25.56 -10.72 -17.45
CA THR A 9 25.94 -11.00 -16.06
C THR A 9 25.82 -9.77 -15.15
N CYS A 10 26.10 -8.56 -15.64
CA CYS A 10 25.88 -7.34 -14.87
C CYS A 10 24.39 -7.05 -14.65
N LEU A 11 23.55 -7.35 -15.65
CA LEU A 11 22.10 -7.14 -15.54
C LEU A 11 21.47 -8.06 -14.48
N LEU A 12 21.95 -9.30 -14.37
CA LEU A 12 21.51 -10.25 -13.35
C LEU A 12 21.95 -9.85 -11.93
N LEU A 13 23.13 -9.24 -11.78
CA LEU A 13 23.62 -8.78 -10.47
C LEU A 13 22.83 -7.59 -9.90
N LEU A 14 22.30 -6.71 -10.76
CA LEU A 14 21.45 -5.58 -10.32
C LEU A 14 20.10 -6.03 -9.75
N VAL A 15 19.54 -7.15 -10.23
CA VAL A 15 18.26 -7.69 -9.73
C VAL A 15 18.40 -8.29 -8.32
N HIS A 16 19.58 -8.78 -7.94
CA HIS A 16 19.83 -9.37 -6.61
C HIS A 16 20.15 -8.35 -5.52
N ALA A 17 20.36 -7.07 -5.87
CA ALA A 17 20.65 -5.99 -4.92
C ALA A 17 19.39 -5.22 -4.49
N ALA A 18 18.19 -5.68 -4.86
CA ALA A 18 16.96 -5.21 -4.24
C ALA A 18 16.95 -5.70 -2.79
N GLU A 19 17.42 -4.85 -1.88
CA GLU A 19 17.26 -5.03 -0.45
C GLU A 19 15.79 -5.35 -0.17
N ASN A 20 15.53 -6.48 0.49
CA ASN A 20 14.23 -6.70 1.11
C ASN A 20 14.11 -5.65 2.21
N VAL A 21 13.49 -4.51 1.90
CA VAL A 21 13.02 -3.59 2.93
C VAL A 21 12.08 -4.42 3.78
N VAL A 22 12.50 -4.74 5.01
CA VAL A 22 11.66 -5.43 5.99
C VAL A 22 10.59 -4.44 6.37
N GLY A 23 9.53 -4.40 5.57
CA GLY A 23 8.39 -3.57 5.88
C GLY A 23 7.59 -4.20 7.02
N MET A 24 7.00 -3.34 7.84
CA MET A 24 6.21 -3.77 8.99
C MET A 24 4.77 -4.06 8.56
N ASP A 25 4.29 -5.27 8.84
CA ASP A 25 2.86 -5.59 8.72
C ASP A 25 2.12 -5.06 9.96
N TYR A 26 1.47 -3.91 9.81
CA TYR A 26 0.71 -3.29 10.90
C TYR A 26 -0.48 -4.14 11.35
N ILE A 27 -1.09 -4.93 10.45
CA ILE A 27 -2.22 -5.80 10.80
C ILE A 27 -1.73 -6.94 11.69
N SER A 28 -0.63 -7.58 11.30
CA SER A 28 0.03 -8.60 12.13
C SER A 28 0.48 -8.04 13.48
N CYS A 29 1.07 -6.84 13.49
CA CYS A 29 1.48 -6.21 14.75
C CYS A 29 0.30 -5.92 15.67
N LEU A 30 -0.79 -5.35 15.15
CA LEU A 30 -2.00 -5.07 15.92
C LEU A 30 -2.60 -6.36 16.51
N ASN A 31 -2.64 -7.46 15.75
CA ASN A 31 -3.12 -8.74 16.23
C ASN A 31 -2.25 -9.31 17.36
N ASN A 32 -0.93 -9.14 17.28
CA ASN A 32 -0.01 -9.51 18.35
C ASN A 32 -0.26 -8.68 19.61
N ILE A 33 -0.46 -7.36 19.48
CA ILE A 33 -0.77 -6.48 20.62
C ILE A 33 -2.07 -6.92 21.29
N LYS A 34 -3.13 -7.19 20.51
CA LYS A 34 -4.42 -7.68 21.04
C LYS A 34 -4.28 -9.02 21.78
N THR A 35 -3.49 -9.93 21.23
CA THR A 35 -3.27 -11.26 21.84
C THR A 35 -2.50 -11.13 23.15
N ASN A 36 -1.44 -10.30 23.16
CA ASN A 36 -0.67 -10.03 24.38
C ASN A 36 -1.52 -9.30 25.43
N ALA A 37 -2.30 -8.30 25.04
CA ALA A 37 -3.22 -7.57 25.91
C ALA A 37 -4.29 -8.48 26.53
N ASN A 38 -4.81 -9.44 25.76
CA ASN A 38 -5.74 -10.44 26.30
C ASN A 38 -5.04 -11.37 27.32
N ALA A 39 -3.78 -11.75 27.08
CA ALA A 39 -3.03 -12.59 28.01
C ALA A 39 -2.58 -11.84 29.29
N SER A 40 -2.16 -10.58 29.17
CA SER A 40 -1.70 -9.74 30.28
C SER A 40 -2.83 -9.02 31.01
N GLN A 41 -4.03 -8.97 30.41
CA GLN A 41 -5.16 -8.11 30.82
C GLN A 41 -4.79 -6.62 30.85
N ASP A 42 -3.76 -6.22 30.08
CA ASP A 42 -3.34 -4.84 29.94
C ASP A 42 -3.96 -4.22 28.69
N LEU A 43 -4.91 -3.32 28.89
CA LEU A 43 -5.64 -2.63 27.82
C LEU A 43 -5.05 -1.25 27.48
N THR A 44 -3.89 -0.92 28.06
CA THR A 44 -3.30 0.41 27.94
C THR A 44 -2.99 0.73 26.48
N GLY A 45 -3.60 1.79 25.97
CA GLY A 45 -3.38 2.27 24.61
C GLY A 45 -4.11 1.50 23.51
N LEU A 46 -5.01 0.56 23.84
CA LEU A 46 -5.97 0.00 22.89
C LEU A 46 -7.20 0.90 22.78
N LEU A 47 -7.63 1.17 21.54
CA LEU A 47 -8.67 2.13 21.21
C LEU A 47 -9.71 1.51 20.28
N ASP A 48 -10.93 2.03 20.31
CA ASP A 48 -11.97 1.73 19.32
C ASP A 48 -11.82 2.60 18.05
N SER A 49 -12.76 2.46 17.12
CA SER A 49 -12.73 3.17 15.83
C SER A 49 -13.01 4.67 15.99
N TYR A 50 -13.46 5.09 17.17
CA TYR A 50 -13.73 6.47 17.53
C TYR A 50 -12.59 7.08 18.36
N GLY A 51 -11.56 6.29 18.70
CA GLY A 51 -10.41 6.72 19.50
C GLY A 51 -10.65 6.67 21.02
N TYR A 52 -11.68 5.98 21.49
CA TYR A 52 -11.93 5.77 22.92
C TYR A 52 -11.26 4.50 23.44
N PRO A 53 -10.79 4.48 24.70
CA PRO A 53 -10.21 3.28 25.29
C PRO A 53 -11.25 2.16 25.43
N VAL A 54 -10.85 0.94 25.11
CA VAL A 54 -11.73 -0.23 25.16
C VAL A 54 -11.67 -0.95 26.50
N SER A 55 -12.77 -1.61 26.87
CA SER A 55 -12.85 -2.45 28.09
C SER A 55 -12.45 -3.91 27.86
N ASN A 56 -12.28 -4.30 26.59
CA ASN A 56 -11.90 -5.64 26.19
C ASN A 56 -10.95 -5.55 24.99
N ALA A 57 -9.88 -6.35 24.99
CA ALA A 57 -8.90 -6.39 23.90
C ALA A 57 -9.52 -6.83 22.55
N ALA A 58 -10.61 -7.60 22.60
CA ALA A 58 -11.33 -8.04 21.41
C ALA A 58 -12.02 -6.87 20.66
N ASP A 59 -12.43 -5.83 21.39
CA ASP A 59 -13.17 -4.69 20.83
C ASP A 59 -12.25 -3.60 20.29
N ALA A 60 -10.93 -3.71 20.51
CA ALA A 60 -9.97 -2.77 19.99
C ALA A 60 -9.95 -2.82 18.46
N THR A 61 -10.04 -1.69 17.80
CA THR A 61 -9.85 -1.57 16.34
C THR A 61 -8.68 -0.65 16.00
N ALA A 62 -8.17 0.08 16.99
CA ALA A 62 -7.04 0.99 16.87
C ALA A 62 -6.11 0.87 18.10
N ILE A 63 -4.95 1.49 18.00
CA ILE A 63 -3.98 1.63 19.09
C ILE A 63 -3.44 3.05 19.13
N SER A 64 -3.01 3.49 20.30
CA SER A 64 -2.32 4.77 20.45
C SER A 64 -1.02 4.78 19.64
N TYR A 65 -0.68 5.95 19.10
CA TYR A 65 0.51 6.10 18.27
C TYR A 65 1.81 5.76 19.01
N SER A 66 1.92 6.12 20.30
CA SER A 66 3.05 5.77 21.15
C SER A 66 3.20 4.25 21.32
N LEU A 67 2.08 3.53 21.50
CA LEU A 67 2.10 2.07 21.59
C LEU A 67 2.54 1.45 20.26
N CYS A 68 2.00 1.92 19.14
CA CYS A 68 2.39 1.48 17.80
C CYS A 68 3.90 1.63 17.57
N LEU A 69 4.47 2.80 17.89
CA LEU A 69 5.91 3.01 17.74
C LEU A 69 6.75 2.10 18.64
N SER A 70 6.32 1.88 19.88
CA SER A 70 7.05 1.03 20.82
C SER A 70 6.99 -0.47 20.48
N ALA A 71 5.85 -0.93 19.94
CA ALA A 71 5.60 -2.34 19.69
C ALA A 71 5.89 -2.76 18.24
N CYS A 72 5.54 -1.91 17.28
CA CYS A 72 5.70 -2.16 15.84
C CYS A 72 6.90 -1.41 15.23
N GLY A 73 7.49 -0.46 15.96
CA GLY A 73 8.61 0.34 15.45
C GLY A 73 8.19 1.45 14.48
N THR A 74 9.19 2.08 13.87
CA THR A 74 9.04 3.20 12.91
C THR A 74 9.12 2.75 11.45
N GLY A 75 9.15 1.45 11.18
CA GLY A 75 9.25 0.91 9.82
C GLY A 75 7.97 1.16 9.03
N GLN A 76 8.09 1.49 7.74
CA GLN A 76 6.95 1.62 6.85
C GLN A 76 6.50 0.25 6.34
N GLU A 77 5.19 0.09 6.10
CA GLU A 77 4.64 -1.12 5.50
C GLU A 77 5.23 -1.35 4.09
N PRO A 78 5.56 -2.60 3.71
CA PRO A 78 6.16 -2.84 2.40
C PRO A 78 5.12 -2.55 1.32
N PHE A 79 5.50 -1.73 0.35
CA PHE A 79 4.62 -1.35 -0.74
C PHE A 79 4.18 -2.58 -1.56
N GLN A 80 2.86 -2.84 -1.57
CA GLN A 80 2.27 -3.98 -2.27
C GLN A 80 1.87 -3.58 -3.69
N TRP A 81 2.81 -3.67 -4.64
CA TRP A 81 2.56 -3.35 -6.06
C TRP A 81 1.34 -4.08 -6.67
N PRO A 82 1.09 -5.38 -6.40
CA PRO A 82 -0.07 -6.07 -6.95
C PRO A 82 -1.40 -5.43 -6.52
N ILE A 83 -1.54 -5.06 -5.24
CA ILE A 83 -2.74 -4.42 -4.71
C ILE A 83 -2.92 -3.04 -5.36
N PHE A 84 -1.88 -2.21 -5.32
CA PHE A 84 -1.92 -0.88 -5.92
C PHE A 84 -2.27 -0.93 -7.41
N SER A 85 -1.60 -1.79 -8.18
CA SER A 85 -1.80 -1.85 -9.63
C SER A 85 -3.20 -2.33 -10.00
N GLN A 86 -3.78 -3.24 -9.21
CA GLN A 86 -5.15 -3.71 -9.40
C GLN A 86 -6.16 -2.59 -9.15
N ASP A 87 -6.07 -1.91 -8.00
CA ASP A 87 -6.97 -0.82 -7.64
C ASP A 87 -6.83 0.35 -8.60
N PHE A 88 -5.60 0.74 -8.90
CA PHE A 88 -5.30 1.79 -9.88
C PHE A 88 -5.86 1.45 -11.25
N SER A 89 -5.72 0.21 -11.73
CA SER A 89 -6.29 -0.20 -13.01
C SER A 89 -7.81 -0.25 -12.99
N SER A 90 -8.41 -0.67 -11.87
CA SER A 90 -9.87 -0.69 -11.70
C SER A 90 -10.48 0.71 -11.76
N TRP A 91 -9.74 1.72 -11.31
CA TRP A 91 -10.10 3.11 -11.45
C TRP A 91 -9.75 3.67 -12.83
N LEU A 92 -8.55 3.39 -13.35
CA LEU A 92 -8.05 3.98 -14.58
C LEU A 92 -8.80 3.49 -15.82
N LEU A 93 -9.02 2.17 -15.94
CA LEU A 93 -9.58 1.57 -17.16
C LEU A 93 -10.99 2.08 -17.49
N PRO A 94 -11.94 2.18 -16.54
CA PRO A 94 -13.25 2.76 -16.81
C PRO A 94 -13.18 4.24 -17.20
N ASN A 95 -12.33 5.03 -16.54
CA ASN A 95 -12.17 6.45 -16.87
C ASN A 95 -11.57 6.65 -18.26
N LEU A 96 -10.58 5.83 -18.63
CA LEU A 96 -9.99 5.85 -19.97
C LEU A 96 -11.00 5.40 -21.04
N ALA A 97 -11.84 4.40 -20.74
CA ALA A 97 -12.92 3.98 -21.60
C ALA A 97 -13.96 5.08 -21.80
N LEU A 98 -14.31 5.82 -20.75
CA LEU A 98 -15.26 6.93 -20.81
C LEU A 98 -14.72 8.08 -21.67
N ILE A 99 -13.44 8.44 -21.46
CA ILE A 99 -12.74 9.42 -22.30
C ILE A 99 -12.76 8.98 -23.76
N SER A 100 -12.44 7.71 -24.06
CA SER A 100 -12.42 7.20 -25.43
C SER A 100 -13.77 7.23 -26.15
N GLN A 101 -14.86 7.27 -25.38
CA GLN A 101 -16.23 7.28 -25.90
C GLN A 101 -16.77 8.69 -26.17
N LEU A 102 -16.08 9.74 -25.70
CA LEU A 102 -16.53 11.11 -25.96
C LEU A 102 -16.41 11.42 -27.47
N PRO A 103 -17.46 11.96 -28.11
CA PRO A 103 -17.39 12.40 -29.50
C PRO A 103 -16.54 13.67 -29.57
N PHE A 104 -15.24 13.47 -29.66
CA PHE A 104 -14.24 14.51 -29.82
C PHE A 104 -14.35 15.14 -31.20
N GLY A 105 -15.21 16.16 -31.27
CA GLY A 105 -15.53 16.92 -32.48
C GLY A 105 -14.76 18.23 -32.65
N ALA A 106 -13.56 18.37 -32.10
CA ALA A 106 -12.74 19.56 -32.33
C ALA A 106 -11.94 19.45 -33.64
N GLN A 107 -11.80 20.58 -34.34
CA GLN A 107 -11.10 20.72 -35.62
C GLN A 107 -9.62 20.27 -35.56
N TYR A 108 -9.00 20.32 -34.37
CA TYR A 108 -7.61 19.90 -34.15
C TYR A 108 -7.52 18.84 -33.04
N ARG A 109 -6.66 17.83 -33.26
CA ARG A 109 -6.51 16.67 -32.36
C ARG A 109 -6.01 17.04 -30.95
N PHE A 110 -5.32 18.18 -30.80
CA PHE A 110 -4.84 18.69 -29.51
C PHE A 110 -5.97 19.28 -28.65
N ASP A 111 -6.98 19.89 -29.26
CA ASP A 111 -8.13 20.45 -28.53
C ASP A 111 -9.03 19.35 -27.95
N ASN A 112 -9.09 18.20 -28.64
CA ASN A 112 -9.74 16.99 -28.16
C ASN A 112 -8.99 16.36 -26.96
N PHE A 113 -7.65 16.37 -26.99
CA PHE A 113 -6.83 15.93 -25.86
C PHE A 113 -6.98 16.84 -24.64
N MET A 114 -6.99 18.17 -24.85
CA MET A 114 -7.24 19.12 -23.77
C MET A 114 -8.64 18.95 -23.17
N SER A 115 -9.67 18.70 -24.00
CA SER A 115 -11.03 18.43 -23.52
C SER A 115 -11.13 17.15 -22.70
N ALA A 116 -10.38 16.10 -23.06
CA ALA A 116 -10.26 14.87 -22.29
C ALA A 116 -9.50 15.02 -20.97
N ALA A 117 -8.52 15.93 -20.91
CA ALA A 117 -7.70 16.17 -19.73
C ALA A 117 -8.33 17.16 -18.73
N LEU A 118 -9.24 18.03 -19.21
CA LEU A 118 -9.94 19.05 -18.42
C LEU A 118 -11.30 18.59 -17.87
N THR A 119 -11.79 17.40 -18.26
CA THR A 119 -12.99 16.75 -17.71
C THR A 119 -12.58 15.74 -16.66
#